data_AF-A0A8H4T9H7-F1
#
_entry.id   AF-A0A8H4T9H7-F1
#
_cell.length_a   1.000
_cell.length_b   1.000
_cell.length_c   1.000
_cell.angle_alpha   90.00
_cell.angle_beta   90.00
_cell.angle_gamma   90.00
#
_symmetry.space_group_name_H-M   'P 1'
#
loop_
_entity.id
_entity.type
_entity.pdbx_description
1 polymer ?
#
loop_
_entity_poly.entity_id
_entity_poly.type
_entity_poly.pdbx_seq_one_letter_code
_entity_poly.pdbx_strand_id
1 'polypeptide(L)'
;MDQGNDDFLHALANLGRWRPANVKVLITSRPVIAVESPLRHLDIPHVQLQDRLVDMDIAAYVRYRLRNSSIPHEQWNLVIGAVPGRANGLFLYAKLAMDAFVDRNADVELVVEKLPADLNVMYDDLLCDHAKRSNVPHEFQLLVLQFVTHATRPLRLLEIAEMAKTSHVPFRNYPLKEIKDLVRAACGPLLQVLHDETVSVVHHSFTEFL
;
A
#
# COMPACT_ATOMS: atom_id res chain seq x y z
N MET A 1 17.25 -1.54 -12.79
CA MET A 1 18.54 -2.23 -12.93
C MET A 1 18.65 -3.16 -11.74
N ASP A 2 18.29 -4.44 -11.91
CA ASP A 2 18.57 -5.54 -10.98
C ASP A 2 18.76 -6.79 -11.84
N GLN A 3 19.91 -6.87 -12.52
CA GLN A 3 20.37 -8.10 -13.13
C GLN A 3 21.27 -8.77 -12.09
N GLY A 4 20.91 -9.98 -11.62
CA GLY A 4 21.81 -10.75 -10.74
C GLY A 4 21.18 -11.56 -9.61
N ASN A 5 19.85 -11.60 -9.45
CA ASN A 5 19.24 -12.44 -8.40
C ASN A 5 18.85 -13.85 -8.88
N ASP A 6 19.16 -14.21 -10.12
CA ASP A 6 18.85 -15.52 -10.71
C ASP A 6 19.47 -16.66 -9.90
N ASP A 7 20.76 -16.55 -9.56
CA ASP A 7 21.48 -17.53 -8.74
C ASP A 7 20.83 -17.71 -7.36
N PHE A 8 20.36 -16.61 -6.77
CA PHE A 8 19.66 -16.64 -5.49
C PHE A 8 18.30 -17.34 -5.61
N LEU A 9 17.52 -17.03 -6.65
CA LEU A 9 16.24 -17.69 -6.92
C LEU A 9 16.42 -19.20 -7.19
N HIS A 10 17.47 -19.57 -7.92
CA HIS A 10 17.84 -20.96 -8.15
C HIS A 10 18.26 -21.67 -6.86
N ALA A 11 19.03 -21.00 -6.00
CA ALA A 11 19.40 -21.53 -4.69
C ALA A 11 18.17 -21.80 -3.80
N LEU A 12 17.19 -20.88 -3.80
CA LEU A 12 15.92 -21.07 -3.08
C LEU A 12 15.12 -22.28 -3.62
N ALA A 13 15.05 -22.43 -4.94
CA ALA A 13 14.41 -23.58 -5.56
C ALA A 13 15.10 -24.91 -5.19
N ASN A 14 16.44 -24.92 -5.21
CA ASN A 14 17.24 -26.07 -4.84
C ASN A 14 17.09 -26.42 -3.35
N LEU A 15 16.96 -25.41 -2.47
CA LEU A 15 16.70 -25.61 -1.05
C LEU A 15 15.37 -26.37 -0.82
N GLY A 16 14.32 -26.02 -1.57
CA GLY A 16 13.03 -26.73 -1.50
C GLY A 16 13.10 -28.18 -1.97
N ARG A 17 14.05 -28.49 -2.87
CA ARG A 17 14.28 -29.84 -3.42
C ARG A 17 15.24 -30.69 -2.60
N TRP A 18 16.06 -30.07 -1.74
CA TRP A 18 17.10 -30.77 -0.99
C TRP A 18 16.55 -31.81 0.00
N ARG A 19 15.56 -31.42 0.80
CA ARG A 19 14.87 -32.31 1.76
C ARG A 19 13.37 -32.05 1.73
N PRO A 20 12.65 -32.47 0.67
CA PRO A 20 11.26 -32.07 0.44
C PRO A 20 10.30 -32.59 1.53
N ALA A 21 10.69 -33.60 2.31
CA ALA A 21 9.91 -34.06 3.47
C ALA A 21 9.98 -33.11 4.68
N ASN A 22 11.07 -32.36 4.81
CA ASN A 22 11.38 -31.57 6.01
C ASN A 22 11.48 -30.06 5.73
N VAL A 23 11.72 -29.67 4.48
CA VAL A 23 11.92 -28.28 4.06
C VAL A 23 10.92 -27.96 2.97
N LYS A 24 10.10 -26.95 3.22
CA LYS A 24 9.17 -26.37 2.24
C LYS A 24 9.58 -24.92 2.03
N VAL A 25 9.73 -24.50 0.78
CA VAL A 25 10.06 -23.13 0.41
C VAL A 25 8.84 -22.54 -0.28
N LEU A 26 8.35 -21.42 0.25
CA LEU A 26 7.31 -20.61 -0.36
C LEU A 26 7.96 -19.31 -0.85
N ILE A 27 7.87 -19.05 -2.15
CA ILE A 27 8.35 -17.81 -2.76
C ILE A 27 7.11 -16.99 -3.12
N THR A 28 7.02 -15.77 -2.60
CA THR A 28 5.98 -14.82 -2.96
C THR A 28 6.60 -13.66 -3.73
N SER A 29 5.96 -13.25 -4.82
CA SER A 29 6.42 -12.13 -5.65
C SER A 29 5.28 -11.52 -6.43
N ARG A 30 5.47 -10.30 -6.92
CA ARG A 30 4.66 -9.74 -8.01
C ARG A 30 4.99 -10.51 -9.31
N PRO A 31 4.08 -10.58 -10.29
CA PRO A 31 4.33 -11.24 -11.59
C PRO A 31 5.26 -10.38 -12.44
N VAL A 32 6.54 -10.32 -12.05
CA VAL A 32 7.58 -9.56 -12.74
C VAL A 32 8.51 -10.52 -13.45
N ILE A 33 8.88 -10.17 -14.69
CA ILE A 33 9.72 -11.01 -15.56
C ILE A 33 11.04 -11.41 -14.88
N ALA A 34 11.61 -10.51 -14.08
CA ALA A 34 12.86 -10.75 -13.35
C ALA A 34 12.78 -11.90 -12.33
N VAL A 35 11.59 -12.23 -11.81
CA VAL A 35 11.38 -13.35 -10.88
C VAL A 35 10.80 -14.56 -11.62
N GLU A 36 9.86 -14.33 -12.55
CA GLU A 36 9.22 -15.41 -13.29
C GLU A 36 10.16 -16.14 -14.23
N SER A 37 11.01 -15.41 -14.97
CA SER A 37 11.88 -16.00 -15.99
C SER A 37 12.89 -16.98 -15.39
N PRO A 38 13.62 -16.67 -14.30
CA PRO A 38 14.55 -17.62 -13.69
C PRO A 38 13.86 -18.86 -13.10
N LEU A 39 12.63 -18.72 -12.59
CA LEU A 39 11.88 -19.80 -11.95
C LEU A 39 11.10 -20.68 -12.93
N ARG A 40 10.76 -20.18 -14.12
CA ARG A 40 9.94 -20.88 -15.12
C ARG A 40 10.49 -22.25 -15.52
N HIS A 41 11.81 -22.40 -15.52
CA HIS A 41 12.49 -23.65 -15.91
C HIS A 41 12.62 -24.66 -14.77
N LEU A 42 12.24 -24.30 -13.55
CA LEU A 42 12.49 -25.10 -12.34
C LEU A 42 11.30 -25.99 -11.94
N ASP A 43 10.28 -26.16 -12.79
CA ASP A 43 9.13 -27.06 -12.56
C ASP A 43 8.57 -26.96 -11.13
N ILE A 44 8.41 -25.72 -10.65
CA ILE A 44 7.89 -25.40 -9.33
C ILE A 44 6.39 -25.14 -9.47
N PRO A 45 5.54 -25.68 -8.59
CA PRO A 45 4.12 -25.32 -8.57
C PRO A 45 3.94 -23.82 -8.43
N HIS A 46 3.28 -23.20 -9.42
CA HIS A 46 2.97 -21.79 -9.42
C HIS A 46 1.51 -21.57 -9.02
N VAL A 47 1.29 -20.75 -8.00
CA VAL A 47 -0.05 -20.34 -7.57
C VAL A 47 -0.17 -18.85 -7.82
N GLN A 48 -0.99 -18.49 -8.81
CA GLN A 48 -1.29 -17.10 -9.12
C GLN A 48 -2.66 -16.72 -8.52
N LEU A 49 -2.70 -15.58 -7.83
CA LEU A 49 -3.97 -14.97 -7.44
C LEU A 49 -4.66 -14.43 -8.71
N GLN A 50 -5.90 -14.85 -8.94
CA GLN A 50 -6.68 -14.45 -10.11
C GLN A 50 -7.69 -13.39 -9.71
N ASP A 51 -7.70 -12.26 -10.40
CA ASP A 51 -8.53 -11.09 -10.04
C ASP A 51 -10.01 -11.44 -9.85
N ARG A 52 -10.59 -12.27 -10.74
CA ARG A 52 -11.99 -12.70 -10.63
C ARG A 52 -12.29 -13.53 -9.38
N LEU A 53 -11.35 -14.38 -8.97
CA LEU A 53 -11.50 -15.17 -7.74
C LEU A 53 -11.32 -14.28 -6.51
N VAL A 54 -10.40 -13.31 -6.62
CA VAL A 54 -10.15 -12.31 -5.57
C VAL A 54 -11.40 -11.47 -5.30
N ASP A 55 -12.19 -11.09 -6.32
CA ASP A 55 -13.46 -10.37 -6.10
C ASP A 55 -14.47 -11.18 -5.26
N MET A 56 -14.51 -12.51 -5.45
CA MET A 56 -15.34 -13.38 -4.62
C MET A 56 -14.84 -13.41 -3.17
N ASP A 57 -13.53 -13.45 -2.99
CA ASP A 57 -12.90 -13.42 -1.66
C ASP A 57 -13.08 -12.06 -0.98
N ILE A 58 -13.05 -10.96 -1.74
CA ILE A 58 -13.38 -9.61 -1.27
C ILE A 58 -14.83 -9.56 -0.78
N ALA A 59 -15.78 -10.11 -1.54
CA ALA A 59 -17.18 -10.18 -1.12
C ALA A 59 -17.34 -11.02 0.17
N ALA A 60 -16.60 -12.12 0.31
CA ALA A 60 -16.57 -12.93 1.53
C ALA A 60 -15.99 -12.14 2.72
N TYR A 61 -14.89 -11.41 2.49
CA TYR A 61 -14.27 -10.53 3.47
C TYR A 61 -15.20 -9.42 3.96
N VAL A 62 -15.90 -8.73 3.04
CA VAL A 62 -16.88 -7.69 3.39
C VAL A 62 -17.99 -8.25 4.26
N ARG A 63 -18.56 -9.42 3.89
CA ARG A 63 -19.57 -10.10 4.72
C ARG A 63 -19.05 -10.47 6.10
N TYR A 64 -17.82 -10.96 6.19
CA TYR A 64 -17.17 -11.26 7.46
C TYR A 64 -17.01 -10.00 8.32
N ARG A 65 -16.54 -8.89 7.75
CA ARG A 65 -16.40 -7.61 8.47
C ARG A 65 -17.76 -7.08 8.95
N LEU A 66 -18.80 -7.14 8.12
CA LEU A 66 -20.16 -6.73 8.48
C LEU A 66 -20.72 -7.50 9.67
N ARG A 67 -20.56 -8.84 9.67
CA ARG A 67 -20.96 -9.70 10.80
C ARG A 67 -20.30 -9.34 12.12
N ASN A 68 -19.11 -8.73 12.07
CA ASN A 68 -18.33 -8.32 13.24
C ASN A 68 -18.40 -6.80 13.49
N SER A 69 -19.32 -6.10 12.84
CA SER A 69 -19.48 -4.64 12.94
C SER A 69 -20.75 -4.28 13.70
N SER A 70 -20.88 -3.00 14.08
CA SER A 70 -22.11 -2.43 14.64
C SER A 70 -23.12 -2.00 13.57
N ILE A 71 -22.87 -2.27 12.28
CA ILE A 71 -23.73 -1.82 11.17
C ILE A 71 -25.04 -2.64 11.17
N PRO A 72 -26.22 -1.98 11.15
CA PRO A 72 -27.50 -2.67 11.08
C PRO A 72 -27.65 -3.57 9.85
N HIS A 73 -28.25 -4.74 10.03
CA HIS A 73 -28.47 -5.73 8.96
C HIS A 73 -29.20 -5.16 7.73
N GLU A 74 -30.09 -4.19 7.94
CA GLU A 74 -30.86 -3.54 6.87
C GLU A 74 -29.96 -2.80 5.87
N GLN A 75 -28.81 -2.31 6.33
CA GLN A 75 -27.85 -1.55 5.51
C GLN A 75 -26.77 -2.43 4.87
N TRP A 76 -26.73 -3.73 5.17
CA TRP A 76 -25.68 -4.63 4.66
C TRP A 76 -25.69 -4.73 3.13
N ASN A 77 -26.88 -4.74 2.52
CA ASN A 77 -26.99 -4.85 1.06
C ASN A 77 -26.36 -3.65 0.34
N LEU A 78 -26.41 -2.45 0.93
CA LEU A 78 -25.76 -1.26 0.39
C LEU A 78 -24.22 -1.42 0.39
N VAL A 79 -23.65 -1.86 1.51
CA VAL A 79 -22.20 -2.06 1.64
C VAL A 79 -21.71 -3.21 0.74
N ILE A 80 -22.45 -4.32 0.70
CA ILE A 80 -22.12 -5.49 -0.14
C ILE A 80 -22.20 -5.14 -1.63
N GLY A 81 -23.11 -4.25 -2.04
CA GLY A 81 -23.20 -3.78 -3.42
C GLY A 81 -22.09 -2.79 -3.80
N ALA A 82 -21.68 -1.93 -2.86
CA ALA A 82 -20.76 -0.83 -3.14
C ALA A 82 -19.28 -1.21 -3.09
N VAL A 83 -18.85 -2.02 -2.11
CA VAL A 83 -17.41 -2.24 -1.85
C VAL A 83 -16.76 -3.19 -2.87
N PRO A 84 -17.26 -4.41 -3.12
CA PRO A 84 -16.62 -5.34 -4.04
C PRO A 84 -16.56 -4.81 -5.48
N GLY A 85 -17.63 -4.15 -5.96
CA GLY A 85 -17.69 -3.61 -7.32
C GLY A 85 -16.65 -2.52 -7.62
N ARG A 86 -16.23 -1.77 -6.59
CA ARG A 86 -15.21 -0.71 -6.69
C ARG A 86 -13.79 -1.21 -6.39
N ALA A 87 -13.67 -2.36 -5.71
CA ALA A 87 -12.37 -2.93 -5.34
C ALA A 87 -11.61 -3.50 -6.54
N ASN A 88 -12.30 -4.05 -7.54
CA ASN A 88 -11.73 -4.54 -8.79
C ASN A 88 -10.44 -5.38 -8.58
N GLY A 89 -10.53 -6.44 -7.75
CA GLY A 89 -9.41 -7.30 -7.41
C GLY A 89 -8.46 -6.77 -6.31
N LEU A 90 -8.66 -5.57 -5.78
CA LEU A 90 -7.75 -4.95 -4.81
C LEU A 90 -8.29 -5.06 -3.38
N PHE A 91 -7.78 -6.03 -2.63
CA PHE A 91 -8.08 -6.20 -1.21
C PHE A 91 -7.79 -4.96 -0.35
N LEU A 92 -6.78 -4.17 -0.74
CA LEU A 92 -6.43 -2.93 -0.03
C LEU A 92 -7.60 -1.94 -0.09
N TYR A 93 -8.20 -1.75 -1.26
CA TYR A 93 -9.38 -0.90 -1.41
C TYR A 93 -10.51 -1.40 -0.50
N ALA A 94 -10.82 -2.69 -0.58
CA ALA A 94 -11.89 -3.27 0.23
C ALA A 94 -11.65 -3.10 1.73
N LYS A 95 -10.40 -3.23 2.19
CA LYS A 95 -10.04 -3.01 3.58
C LYS A 95 -10.25 -1.55 3.99
N LEU A 96 -9.70 -0.59 3.23
CA LEU A 96 -9.80 0.84 3.51
C LEU A 96 -11.26 1.32 3.48
N ALA A 97 -12.02 0.89 2.48
CA ALA A 97 -13.45 1.15 2.38
C ALA A 97 -14.19 0.60 3.61
N MET A 98 -13.91 -0.65 4.04
CA MET A 98 -14.53 -1.23 5.22
C MET A 98 -14.13 -0.52 6.53
N ASP A 99 -12.91 0.00 6.62
CA ASP A 99 -12.44 0.74 7.79
C ASP A 99 -13.19 2.09 7.92
N ALA A 100 -13.60 2.72 6.81
CA ALA A 100 -14.42 3.94 6.83
C ALA A 100 -15.82 3.74 7.46
N PHE A 101 -16.35 2.51 7.43
CA PHE A 101 -17.61 2.17 8.07
C PHE A 101 -17.48 1.81 9.56
N VAL A 102 -16.25 1.61 10.07
CA VAL A 102 -16.01 1.22 11.47
C VAL A 102 -16.03 2.43 12.42
N ASP A 103 -15.98 3.65 11.90
CA ASP A 103 -16.12 4.84 12.74
C ASP A 103 -17.49 4.86 13.42
N ARG A 104 -17.47 4.82 14.76
CA ARG A 104 -18.68 4.75 15.59
C ARG A 104 -19.48 6.03 15.36
N ASN A 105 -20.60 5.94 14.64
CA ASN A 105 -21.54 6.98 14.20
C ASN A 105 -21.49 7.36 12.71
N ALA A 106 -20.75 6.63 11.87
CA ALA A 106 -20.81 6.85 10.43
C ALA A 106 -22.18 6.45 9.86
N ASP A 107 -22.83 7.38 9.16
CA ASP A 107 -24.03 7.10 8.37
C ASP A 107 -23.62 6.29 7.13
N VAL A 108 -24.09 5.04 7.05
CA VAL A 108 -23.70 4.11 6.00
C VAL A 108 -24.07 4.61 4.61
N GLU A 109 -25.19 5.32 4.45
CA GLU A 109 -25.61 5.86 3.15
C GLU A 109 -24.62 6.95 2.70
N LEU A 110 -24.28 7.87 3.61
CA LEU A 110 -23.28 8.91 3.34
C LEU A 110 -21.89 8.35 3.07
N VAL A 111 -21.48 7.28 3.77
CA VAL A 111 -20.19 6.63 3.50
C VAL A 111 -20.21 5.96 2.14
N VAL A 112 -21.28 5.26 1.75
CA VAL A 112 -21.41 4.62 0.43
C VAL A 112 -21.37 5.64 -0.72
N GLU A 113 -21.99 6.80 -0.53
CA GLU A 113 -21.93 7.92 -1.50
C GLU A 113 -20.52 8.51 -1.63
N LYS A 114 -19.79 8.61 -0.52
CA LYS A 114 -18.43 9.16 -0.47
C LYS A 114 -17.34 8.13 -0.77
N LEU A 115 -17.69 6.86 -0.90
CA LEU A 115 -16.73 5.82 -1.22
C LEU A 115 -16.09 6.15 -2.59
N PRO A 116 -14.75 6.16 -2.67
CA PRO A 116 -14.04 6.49 -3.90
C PRO A 116 -14.44 5.60 -5.08
N ALA A 117 -14.44 6.14 -6.30
CA ALA A 117 -14.81 5.36 -7.47
C ALA A 117 -13.83 4.19 -7.74
N ASP A 118 -12.56 4.41 -7.43
CA ASP A 118 -11.47 3.45 -7.56
C ASP A 118 -10.35 3.75 -6.54
N LEU A 119 -9.26 2.97 -6.60
CA LEU A 119 -8.12 3.12 -5.71
C LEU A 119 -7.32 4.41 -5.93
N ASN A 120 -7.31 4.98 -7.15
CA ASN A 120 -6.59 6.22 -7.44
C ASN A 120 -7.29 7.41 -6.79
N VAL A 121 -8.62 7.48 -6.91
CA VAL A 121 -9.44 8.48 -6.21
C VAL A 121 -9.26 8.34 -4.70
N MET A 122 -9.23 7.10 -4.19
CA MET A 122 -9.00 6.84 -2.77
C MET A 122 -7.63 7.37 -2.29
N TYR A 123 -6.57 7.22 -3.09
CA TYR A 123 -5.26 7.76 -2.74
C TYR A 123 -5.23 9.28 -2.74
N ASP A 124 -5.83 9.91 -3.75
CA ASP A 124 -5.90 11.37 -3.85
C ASP A 124 -6.66 11.97 -2.65
N ASP A 125 -7.82 11.38 -2.32
CA ASP A 125 -8.61 11.77 -1.14
C ASP A 125 -7.81 11.61 0.15
N LEU A 126 -7.11 10.48 0.33
CA LEU A 126 -6.29 10.23 1.52
C LEU A 126 -5.12 11.23 1.64
N LEU A 127 -4.45 11.56 0.54
CA LEU A 127 -3.38 12.55 0.51
C LEU A 127 -3.90 13.93 0.85
N CYS A 128 -5.00 14.35 0.21
CA CYS A 128 -5.67 15.63 0.45
C CYS A 128 -6.13 15.78 1.91
N ASP A 129 -6.82 14.76 2.44
CA ASP A 129 -7.34 14.78 3.80
C ASP A 129 -6.22 14.77 4.83
N HIS A 130 -5.11 14.08 4.55
CA HIS A 130 -3.97 14.09 5.45
C HIS A 130 -3.23 15.43 5.43
N ALA A 131 -2.99 16.01 4.24
CA ALA A 131 -2.36 17.33 4.13
C ALA A 131 -3.15 18.39 4.91
N LYS A 132 -4.49 18.39 4.78
CA LYS A 132 -5.39 19.29 5.52
C LYS A 132 -5.31 19.09 7.03
N ARG A 133 -5.41 17.84 7.52
CA ARG A 133 -5.39 17.53 8.97
C ARG A 133 -4.04 17.81 9.62
N SER A 134 -2.96 17.54 8.90
CA SER A 134 -1.59 17.69 9.39
C SER A 134 -1.01 19.09 9.15
N ASN A 135 -1.78 19.98 8.52
CA ASN A 135 -1.33 21.31 8.09
C ASN A 135 -0.03 21.27 7.26
N VAL A 136 0.12 20.23 6.44
CA VAL A 136 1.28 20.05 5.57
C VAL A 136 1.01 20.74 4.23
N PRO A 137 1.90 21.62 3.76
CA PRO A 137 1.76 22.24 2.44
C PRO A 137 1.73 21.19 1.33
N HIS A 138 0.80 21.33 0.38
CA HIS A 138 0.67 20.41 -0.75
C HIS A 138 1.97 20.26 -1.56
N GLU A 139 2.69 21.35 -1.81
CA GLU A 139 3.99 21.33 -2.51
C GLU A 139 5.04 20.49 -1.75
N PHE A 140 5.03 20.55 -0.42
CA PHE A 140 5.93 19.74 0.40
C PHE A 140 5.54 18.26 0.40
N GLN A 141 4.24 17.95 0.46
CA GLN A 141 3.75 16.58 0.32
C GLN A 141 4.20 15.97 -1.01
N LEU A 142 4.03 16.70 -2.12
CA LEU A 142 4.48 16.27 -3.44
C LEU A 142 6.00 16.07 -3.49
N LEU A 143 6.78 17.00 -2.91
CA LEU A 143 8.24 16.89 -2.85
C LEU A 143 8.70 15.63 -2.11
N VAL A 144 8.07 15.31 -0.98
CA VAL A 144 8.35 14.08 -0.22
C VAL A 144 8.04 12.85 -1.06
N LEU A 145 6.89 12.83 -1.74
CA LEU A 145 6.50 11.71 -2.62
C LEU A 145 7.51 11.52 -3.76
N GLN A 146 7.93 12.59 -4.43
CA GLN A 146 8.96 12.55 -5.47
C GLN A 146 10.28 11.98 -4.97
N PHE A 147 10.72 12.35 -3.76
CA PHE A 147 11.94 11.79 -3.18
C PHE A 147 11.80 10.31 -2.87
N VAL A 148 10.64 9.87 -2.36
CA VAL A 148 10.41 8.45 -2.04
C VAL A 148 10.31 7.58 -3.30
N THR A 149 9.76 8.10 -4.40
CA THR A 149 9.56 7.32 -5.63
C THR A 149 10.73 7.36 -6.60
N HIS A 150 11.41 8.50 -6.72
CA HIS A 150 12.48 8.67 -7.72
C HIS A 150 13.88 8.40 -7.18
N ALA A 151 14.05 8.24 -5.86
CA ALA A 151 15.34 7.85 -5.32
C ALA A 151 15.72 6.43 -5.76
N THR A 152 17.00 6.23 -6.10
CA THR A 152 17.52 4.93 -6.52
C THR A 152 17.57 3.89 -5.40
N ARG A 153 17.36 4.32 -4.16
CA ARG A 153 17.22 3.50 -2.96
C ARG A 153 16.27 4.17 -1.99
N PRO A 154 15.68 3.42 -1.04
CA PRO A 154 14.95 4.02 0.07
C PRO A 154 15.80 5.06 0.81
N LEU A 155 15.17 6.19 1.14
CA LEU A 155 15.79 7.31 1.83
C LEU A 155 15.39 7.31 3.30
N ARG A 156 16.33 7.67 4.18
CA ARG A 156 16.02 7.91 5.60
C ARG A 156 15.40 9.28 5.80
N LEU A 157 14.64 9.43 6.88
CA LEU A 157 14.02 10.71 7.27
C LEU A 157 15.00 11.88 7.28
N LEU A 158 16.22 11.66 7.77
CA LEU A 158 17.25 12.69 7.79
C LEU A 158 17.65 13.15 6.38
N GLU A 159 17.74 12.20 5.44
CA GLU A 159 18.13 12.48 4.05
C GLU A 159 17.04 13.31 3.37
N ILE A 160 15.77 12.90 3.51
CA ILE A 160 14.62 13.63 2.99
C ILE A 160 14.54 15.04 3.61
N ALA A 161 14.76 15.16 4.91
CA ALA A 161 14.72 16.45 5.60
C ALA A 161 15.82 17.41 5.12
N GLU A 162 17.05 16.93 4.94
CA GLU A 162 18.15 17.74 4.40
C GLU A 162 17.93 18.13 2.94
N MET A 163 17.42 17.20 2.13
CA MET A 163 17.06 17.48 0.73
C MET A 163 15.98 18.56 0.67
N ALA A 164 14.91 18.44 1.46
CA ALA A 164 13.85 19.45 1.49
C ALA A 164 14.37 20.81 1.97
N LYS A 165 15.23 20.83 2.98
CA LYS A 165 15.84 22.06 3.50
C LYS A 165 16.69 22.79 2.46
N THR A 166 17.37 22.03 1.59
CA THR A 166 18.27 22.58 0.56
C THR A 166 17.54 22.94 -0.72
N SER A 167 16.54 22.17 -1.13
CA SER A 167 15.80 22.36 -2.38
C SER A 167 14.62 23.33 -2.28
N HIS A 168 14.04 23.50 -1.08
CA HIS A 168 12.77 24.20 -0.90
C HIS A 168 12.94 25.42 0.02
N VAL A 169 12.89 26.62 -0.57
CA VAL A 169 13.22 27.91 0.07
C VAL A 169 12.53 28.12 1.43
N PRO A 170 11.21 27.84 1.59
CA PRO A 170 10.54 27.94 2.89
C PRO A 170 11.19 27.18 4.06
N PHE A 171 11.85 26.05 3.82
CA PHE A 171 12.38 25.20 4.89
C PHE A 171 13.84 25.50 5.25
N ARG A 172 14.52 26.42 4.55
CA ARG A 172 15.95 26.71 4.74
C ARG A 172 16.30 27.09 6.18
N ASN A 173 15.40 27.78 6.88
CA ASN A 173 15.59 28.23 8.25
C ASN A 173 14.96 27.30 9.31
N TYR A 174 14.24 26.27 8.90
CA TYR A 174 13.59 25.34 9.82
C TYR A 174 14.64 24.41 10.46
N PRO A 175 14.49 24.05 11.75
CA PRO A 175 15.30 23.01 12.35
C PRO A 175 14.96 21.66 11.72
N LEU A 176 15.97 20.80 11.52
CA LEU A 176 15.79 19.50 10.88
C LEU A 176 14.76 18.62 11.59
N LYS A 177 14.62 18.78 12.91
CA LYS A 177 13.61 18.09 13.70
C LYS A 177 12.18 18.39 13.21
N GLU A 178 11.85 19.67 13.01
CA GLU A 178 10.53 20.08 12.53
C GLU A 178 10.28 19.59 11.10
N ILE A 179 11.29 19.62 10.24
CA ILE A 179 11.16 19.08 8.88
C ILE A 179 10.93 17.56 8.94
N LYS A 180 11.67 16.81 9.77
CA LYS A 180 11.44 15.37 9.96
C LYS A 180 10.01 15.09 10.43
N ASP A 181 9.48 15.91 11.33
CA ASP A 181 8.11 15.75 11.84
C ASP A 181 7.07 16.06 10.75
N LEU A 182 7.33 17.06 9.89
CA LEU A 182 6.52 17.31 8.69
C LEU A 182 6.60 16.15 7.69
N VAL A 183 7.78 15.56 7.45
CA VAL A 183 7.90 14.38 6.56
C VAL A 183 7.07 13.21 7.10
N ARG A 184 7.11 12.96 8.41
CA ARG A 184 6.27 11.93 9.05
C ARG A 184 4.78 12.20 8.89
N ALA A 185 4.39 13.47 8.92
CA ALA A 185 3.01 13.91 8.79
C ALA A 185 2.60 14.23 7.34
N ALA A 186 3.45 13.99 6.34
CA ALA A 186 3.18 14.44 4.98
C ALA A 186 2.14 13.56 4.29
N CYS A 187 2.22 12.25 4.44
CA CYS A 187 1.45 11.29 3.63
C CYS A 187 0.64 10.28 4.46
N GLY A 188 0.56 10.48 5.78
CA GLY A 188 -0.27 9.68 6.67
C GLY A 188 0.00 8.18 6.57
N PRO A 189 -1.04 7.34 6.40
CA PRO A 189 -0.88 5.89 6.36
C PRO A 189 -0.32 5.38 5.03
N LEU A 190 -0.02 6.25 4.05
CA LEU A 190 0.49 5.84 2.73
C LEU A 190 2.01 5.68 2.72
N LEU A 191 2.70 6.37 3.63
CA LEU A 191 4.12 6.19 3.91
C LEU A 191 4.31 5.60 5.31
N GLN A 192 5.28 4.70 5.44
CA GLN A 192 5.73 4.18 6.72
C GLN A 192 7.19 4.58 6.96
N VAL A 193 7.51 4.80 8.23
CA VAL A 193 8.87 4.98 8.71
C VAL A 193 9.29 3.71 9.44
N LEU A 194 10.32 3.05 8.93
CA LEU A 194 10.89 1.84 9.52
C LEU A 194 11.70 2.16 10.78
N HIS A 195 12.08 1.12 11.54
CA HIS A 195 12.84 1.26 12.78
C HIS A 195 14.19 1.99 12.62
N ASP A 196 14.80 1.88 11.44
CA ASP A 196 16.05 2.55 11.07
C ASP A 196 15.83 3.97 10.48
N GLU A 197 14.62 4.50 10.63
CA GLU A 197 14.14 5.75 10.05
C GLU A 197 14.05 5.79 8.51
N THR A 198 14.12 4.64 7.83
CA THR A 198 13.90 4.56 6.38
C THR A 198 12.43 4.84 6.06
N VAL A 199 12.17 5.72 5.09
CA VAL A 199 10.83 6.05 4.60
C VAL A 199 10.50 5.16 3.40
N SER A 200 9.35 4.50 3.45
CA SER A 200 8.88 3.60 2.40
C SER A 200 7.40 3.78 2.15
N VAL A 201 6.98 3.54 0.92
CA VAL A 201 5.57 3.34 0.59
C VAL A 201 5.04 2.09 1.31
N VAL A 202 3.81 2.15 1.82
CA VAL A 202 3.17 1.03 2.54
C VAL A 202 2.69 -0.07 1.60
N HIS A 203 2.28 0.29 0.39
CA HIS A 203 1.76 -0.67 -0.58
C HIS A 203 2.19 -0.34 -2.01
N HIS A 204 2.64 -1.33 -2.76
CA HIS A 204 3.21 -1.14 -4.09
C HIS A 204 2.25 -0.48 -5.10
N SER A 205 0.93 -0.71 -5.01
CA SER A 205 -0.02 -0.01 -5.88
C SER A 205 -0.03 1.51 -5.68
N PHE A 206 0.42 2.01 -4.52
CA PHE A 206 0.62 3.45 -4.34
C PHE A 206 1.85 3.94 -5.11
N THR A 207 2.91 3.13 -5.22
CA THR A 207 4.03 3.43 -6.12
C THR A 207 3.61 3.43 -7.59
N GLU A 208 2.67 2.57 -8.00
CA GLU A 208 2.13 2.57 -9.37
C GLU A 208 1.24 3.80 -9.67
N PHE A 209 0.65 4.39 -8.62
CA PHE A 209 -0.17 5.59 -8.71
C PHE A 209 0.67 6.88 -8.86
N LEU A 210 1.83 6.95 -8.19
CA LEU A 210 2.74 8.10 -8.16
C LEU A 210 3.62 8.21 -9.41
#